data_AF-A0A917AWK1-F1
#
_entry.id   AF-A0A917AWK1-F1
#
_cell.length_a   1.000
_cell.length_b   1.000
_cell.length_c   1.000
_cell.angle_alpha   90.00
_cell.angle_beta   90.00
_cell.angle_gamma   90.00
#
_symmetry.space_group_name_H-M   'P 1'
#
loop_
_entity.id
_entity.type
_entity.pdbx_description
1 polymer ?
#
loop_
_entity_poly.entity_id
_entity_poly.type
_entity_poly.pdbx_seq_one_letter_code
_entity_poly.pdbx_strand_id
1 'polypeptide(L)'
;MLLLDNELNNYSDLSYQKISGEKFQIIDHKFQKEVVFNLKNTTTTSHLQKEKLHKEKLHEDLEKMNNYRYVSGHGYFLDGYSEVSITGFMEQENYHGLFEIGKTYSFGSYHFEIGSKSELFSFLTSYEDESKYDFYTLKLNGVSKDTFSLEIEKALFYIGSKFSEDIEQEYREFLYPRVIDFRTVGVTSELFNYTEINLNLDWGSPIVSNLSSFNQGESSDDYNFFAYYRFIETFFGTGNEENELIMLVESIDSKELLTFSKEHRLIQNNGTAKSLAKSLYQTRNNYIHHKLNKKRTFDPTFNLPVQALTKWKVITREIAIQLLNLHCGKK
;
A
#
# COMPACT_ATOMS: atom_id res chain seq x y z
N MET A 1 -23.00 -20.28 -22.36
CA MET A 1 -22.98 -19.46 -23.59
C MET A 1 -23.77 -18.20 -23.31
N LEU A 2 -25.10 -18.17 -23.48
CA LEU A 2 -25.94 -16.98 -23.21
C LEU A 2 -25.60 -16.18 -21.94
N LEU A 3 -25.26 -16.85 -20.83
CA LEU A 3 -24.80 -16.20 -19.61
C LEU A 3 -23.49 -15.39 -19.78
N LEU A 4 -22.48 -15.99 -20.43
CA LEU A 4 -21.20 -15.36 -20.70
C LEU A 4 -21.32 -14.28 -21.80
N ASP A 5 -22.18 -14.52 -22.81
CA ASP A 5 -22.57 -13.51 -23.79
C ASP A 5 -23.16 -12.27 -23.09
N ASN A 6 -24.16 -12.48 -22.22
CA ASN A 6 -24.83 -11.41 -21.47
C ASN A 6 -23.90 -10.62 -20.53
N GLU A 7 -22.94 -11.31 -19.88
CA GLU A 7 -21.95 -10.65 -19.02
C GLU A 7 -20.88 -9.90 -19.83
N LEU A 8 -20.52 -10.37 -21.04
CA LEU A 8 -19.49 -9.74 -21.88
C LEU A 8 -20.02 -8.67 -22.84
N ASN A 9 -21.32 -8.64 -23.16
CA ASN A 9 -21.94 -7.69 -24.10
C ASN A 9 -21.72 -6.18 -23.79
N ASN A 10 -21.27 -5.82 -22.59
CA ASN A 10 -20.99 -4.44 -22.19
C ASN A 10 -19.50 -4.05 -22.29
N TYR A 11 -18.65 -4.97 -22.77
CA TYR A 11 -17.20 -4.82 -22.85
C TYR A 11 -16.80 -4.95 -24.34
N SER A 12 -16.18 -3.90 -24.87
CA SER A 12 -15.84 -3.72 -26.29
C SER A 12 -14.43 -4.18 -26.67
N ASP A 13 -13.48 -4.10 -25.73
CA ASP A 13 -12.12 -4.62 -25.82
C ASP A 13 -12.03 -6.10 -25.39
N LEU A 14 -13.07 -6.66 -24.78
CA LEU A 14 -13.16 -8.08 -24.44
C LEU A 14 -13.89 -8.90 -25.51
N SER A 15 -13.30 -10.02 -25.88
CA SER A 15 -14.00 -11.11 -26.58
C SER A 15 -13.77 -12.44 -25.88
N TYR A 16 -14.49 -13.48 -26.31
CA TYR A 16 -14.23 -14.82 -25.82
C TYR A 16 -14.31 -15.87 -26.92
N GLN A 17 -13.50 -16.93 -26.81
CA GLN A 17 -13.55 -18.08 -27.69
C GLN A 17 -13.68 -19.39 -26.91
N LYS A 18 -14.37 -20.36 -27.52
CA LYS A 18 -14.51 -21.71 -27.00
C LYS A 18 -13.35 -22.57 -27.51
N ILE A 19 -12.45 -22.98 -26.61
CA ILE A 19 -11.31 -23.84 -26.97
C ILE A 19 -11.77 -25.27 -27.24
N SER A 20 -12.42 -25.90 -26.25
CA SER A 20 -12.80 -27.32 -26.34
C SER A 20 -13.77 -27.71 -25.23
N GLY A 21 -14.84 -28.47 -25.53
CA GLY A 21 -15.74 -29.00 -24.49
C GLY A 21 -16.44 -27.90 -23.69
N GLU A 22 -16.00 -27.68 -22.45
CA GLU A 22 -16.48 -26.65 -21.51
C GLU A 22 -15.39 -25.60 -21.18
N LYS A 23 -14.23 -25.68 -21.85
CA LYS A 23 -13.08 -24.77 -21.72
C LYS A 23 -13.23 -23.57 -22.66
N PHE A 24 -13.13 -22.37 -22.10
CA PHE A 24 -13.23 -21.08 -22.77
C PHE A 24 -11.98 -20.23 -22.50
N GLN A 25 -11.85 -19.16 -23.28
CA GLN A 25 -10.80 -18.15 -23.13
C GLN A 25 -11.44 -16.78 -23.34
N ILE A 26 -11.19 -15.84 -22.42
CA ILE A 26 -11.39 -14.41 -22.63
C ILE A 26 -10.10 -13.84 -23.23
N ILE A 27 -10.24 -12.94 -24.19
CA ILE A 27 -9.15 -12.21 -24.83
C ILE A 27 -9.42 -10.73 -24.57
N ASP A 28 -8.45 -10.06 -23.94
CA ASP A 28 -8.40 -8.60 -23.84
C ASP A 28 -7.57 -8.07 -25.02
N HIS A 29 -8.24 -7.39 -25.95
CA HIS A 29 -7.63 -6.88 -27.17
C HIS A 29 -6.75 -5.65 -26.94
N LYS A 30 -6.98 -4.90 -25.86
CA LYS A 30 -6.25 -3.67 -25.52
C LYS A 30 -4.90 -3.98 -24.89
N PHE A 31 -4.86 -4.95 -23.98
CA PHE A 31 -3.63 -5.38 -23.28
C PHE A 31 -2.98 -6.62 -23.92
N GLN A 32 -3.61 -7.22 -24.94
CA GLN A 32 -3.16 -8.45 -25.61
C GLN A 32 -2.94 -9.60 -24.60
N LYS A 33 -3.89 -9.75 -23.68
CA LYS A 33 -3.85 -10.75 -22.60
C LYS A 33 -4.98 -11.76 -22.76
N GLU A 34 -4.69 -13.00 -22.38
CA GLU A 34 -5.60 -14.12 -22.53
C GLU A 34 -5.83 -14.83 -21.20
N VAL A 35 -7.09 -15.18 -20.91
CA VAL A 35 -7.50 -15.79 -19.64
C VAL A 35 -8.37 -17.02 -19.91
N VAL A 36 -7.87 -18.19 -19.55
CA VAL A 36 -8.46 -19.50 -19.86
C VAL A 36 -9.17 -20.11 -18.64
N PHE A 37 -10.39 -20.62 -18.82
CA PHE A 37 -11.18 -21.18 -17.72
C PHE A 37 -12.16 -22.28 -18.17
N ASN A 38 -12.79 -22.96 -17.21
CA ASN A 38 -13.79 -24.00 -17.48
C ASN A 38 -15.15 -23.62 -16.88
N LEU A 39 -16.11 -23.35 -17.75
CA LEU A 39 -17.45 -22.83 -17.39
C LEU A 39 -18.26 -23.80 -16.51
N LYS A 40 -17.95 -25.11 -16.51
CA LYS A 40 -18.64 -26.09 -15.65
C LYS A 40 -18.21 -26.04 -14.19
N ASN A 41 -16.97 -25.64 -13.93
CA ASN A 41 -16.46 -25.51 -12.56
C ASN A 41 -16.90 -24.18 -11.93
N THR A 42 -17.16 -23.18 -12.78
CA THR A 42 -17.72 -21.89 -12.40
C THR A 42 -19.22 -22.03 -12.16
N THR A 43 -19.63 -22.05 -10.88
CA THR A 43 -21.04 -22.10 -10.49
C THR A 43 -21.80 -20.84 -10.94
N THR A 44 -23.13 -20.95 -11.01
CA THR A 44 -24.02 -19.82 -11.29
C THR A 44 -24.76 -19.39 -10.03
N THR A 45 -24.79 -18.11 -9.72
CA THR A 45 -25.70 -17.55 -8.70
C THR A 45 -27.00 -17.10 -9.37
N SER A 46 -28.12 -17.30 -8.69
CA SER A 46 -29.44 -16.83 -9.14
C SER A 46 -29.99 -15.84 -8.12
N HIS A 47 -30.07 -14.58 -8.53
CA HIS A 47 -30.73 -13.53 -7.77
C HIS A 47 -31.71 -12.79 -8.67
N LEU A 48 -32.95 -12.58 -8.20
CA LEU A 48 -33.96 -11.76 -8.88
C LEU A 48 -34.15 -12.11 -10.37
N GLN A 49 -34.22 -13.42 -10.68
CA GLN A 49 -34.41 -13.97 -12.04
C GLN A 49 -33.28 -13.71 -13.05
N LYS A 50 -32.12 -13.19 -12.62
CA LYS A 50 -30.91 -13.14 -13.45
C LYS A 50 -29.89 -14.17 -12.94
N GLU A 51 -29.53 -15.12 -13.80
CA GLU A 51 -28.34 -15.93 -13.62
C GLU A 51 -27.10 -15.03 -13.77
N LYS A 52 -26.10 -15.23 -12.91
CA LYS A 52 -24.78 -14.59 -12.98
C LYS A 52 -23.68 -15.63 -12.76
N LEU A 53 -22.48 -15.36 -13.28
CA LEU A 53 -21.28 -16.13 -12.95
C LEU A 53 -20.92 -15.94 -11.47
N HIS A 54 -20.62 -17.01 -10.75
CA HIS A 54 -20.10 -16.94 -9.39
C HIS A 54 -18.63 -16.49 -9.44
N LYS A 55 -18.38 -15.18 -9.35
CA LYS A 55 -17.06 -14.58 -9.64
C LYS A 55 -15.93 -15.09 -8.73
N GLU A 56 -16.19 -15.35 -7.45
CA GLU A 56 -15.21 -16.03 -6.57
C GLU A 56 -14.78 -17.40 -7.12
N LYS A 57 -15.72 -18.15 -7.72
CA LYS A 57 -15.45 -19.46 -8.30
C LYS A 57 -14.74 -19.35 -9.64
N LEU A 58 -15.05 -18.31 -10.41
CA LEU A 58 -14.29 -17.96 -11.60
C LEU A 58 -12.83 -17.71 -11.22
N HIS A 59 -12.54 -16.88 -10.21
CA HIS A 59 -11.17 -16.63 -9.74
C HIS A 59 -10.43 -17.92 -9.32
N GLU A 60 -11.07 -18.79 -8.54
CA GLU A 60 -10.52 -20.11 -8.22
C GLU A 60 -10.13 -20.93 -9.48
N ASP A 61 -10.96 -20.90 -10.52
CA ASP A 61 -10.69 -21.62 -11.77
C ASP A 61 -9.59 -20.92 -12.59
N LEU A 62 -9.53 -19.59 -12.56
CA LEU A 62 -8.47 -18.81 -13.20
C LEU A 62 -7.09 -19.13 -12.59
N GLU A 63 -6.99 -19.18 -11.26
CA GLU A 63 -5.73 -19.46 -10.56
C GLU A 63 -5.19 -20.86 -10.84
N LYS A 64 -6.06 -21.83 -11.14
CA LYS A 64 -5.72 -23.22 -11.49
C LYS A 64 -5.32 -23.39 -12.95
N MET A 65 -5.80 -22.52 -13.85
CA MET A 65 -5.63 -22.70 -15.30
C MET A 65 -4.67 -21.69 -15.96
N ASN A 66 -4.27 -20.63 -15.25
CA ASN A 66 -3.44 -19.56 -15.78
C ASN A 66 -2.30 -19.20 -14.82
N ASN A 67 -1.35 -18.42 -15.33
CA ASN A 67 -0.44 -17.63 -14.50
C ASN A 67 -1.20 -16.42 -13.91
N TYR A 68 -2.24 -16.70 -13.12
CA TYR A 68 -3.17 -15.72 -12.55
C TYR A 68 -3.20 -15.81 -11.02
N ARG A 69 -3.44 -14.69 -10.34
CA ARG A 69 -3.72 -14.63 -8.90
C ARG A 69 -4.65 -13.47 -8.58
N TYR A 70 -5.65 -13.71 -7.74
CA TYR A 70 -6.60 -12.69 -7.32
C TYR A 70 -6.27 -12.10 -5.95
N VAL A 71 -6.58 -10.81 -5.77
CA VAL A 71 -6.55 -10.14 -4.47
C VAL A 71 -7.91 -9.47 -4.26
N SER A 72 -8.72 -10.11 -3.42
CA SER A 72 -10.08 -9.66 -3.08
C SER A 72 -10.11 -8.20 -2.63
N GLY A 73 -11.00 -7.41 -3.21
CA GLY A 73 -11.14 -5.97 -2.94
C GLY A 73 -10.04 -5.08 -3.51
N HIS A 74 -9.07 -5.62 -4.26
CA HIS A 74 -7.88 -4.87 -4.68
C HIS A 74 -7.55 -5.03 -6.17
N GLY A 75 -7.59 -6.25 -6.73
CA GLY A 75 -7.28 -6.47 -8.15
C GLY A 75 -6.68 -7.84 -8.45
N TYR A 76 -5.87 -7.92 -9.51
CA TYR A 76 -5.32 -9.20 -9.97
C TYR A 76 -3.90 -9.11 -10.53
N PHE A 77 -3.23 -10.25 -10.54
CA PHE A 77 -2.04 -10.53 -11.35
C PHE A 77 -2.43 -11.49 -12.49
N LEU A 78 -1.88 -11.25 -13.68
CA LEU A 78 -1.98 -12.11 -14.85
C LEU A 78 -0.69 -11.98 -15.68
N ASP A 79 0.10 -13.05 -15.73
CA ASP A 79 1.18 -13.22 -16.70
C ASP A 79 2.12 -12.01 -16.85
N GLY A 80 2.87 -11.68 -15.79
CA GLY A 80 3.83 -10.56 -15.82
C GLY A 80 3.22 -9.15 -15.68
N TYR A 81 1.88 -9.07 -15.67
CA TYR A 81 1.08 -7.86 -15.48
C TYR A 81 0.27 -7.96 -14.19
N SER A 82 0.02 -6.82 -13.54
CA SER A 82 -0.97 -6.70 -12.49
C SER A 82 -1.74 -5.40 -12.65
N GLU A 83 -3.03 -5.43 -12.32
CA GLU A 83 -3.86 -4.24 -12.23
C GLU A 83 -4.58 -4.23 -10.88
N VAL A 84 -4.41 -3.12 -10.16
CA VAL A 84 -5.02 -2.90 -8.85
C VAL A 84 -5.72 -1.56 -8.79
N SER A 85 -6.81 -1.51 -8.04
CA SER A 85 -7.38 -0.24 -7.60
C SER A 85 -6.39 0.48 -6.70
N ILE A 86 -6.40 1.80 -6.85
CA ILE A 86 -5.67 2.76 -6.04
C ILE A 86 -6.67 3.82 -5.60
N THR A 87 -6.52 4.37 -4.39
CA THR A 87 -7.30 5.52 -3.93
C THR A 87 -6.41 6.62 -3.39
N GLY A 88 -6.91 7.86 -3.44
CA GLY A 88 -6.22 9.05 -2.92
C GLY A 88 -5.42 9.86 -3.94
N PHE A 89 -5.48 9.49 -5.24
CA PHE A 89 -4.93 10.33 -6.31
C PHE A 89 -5.84 11.46 -6.76
N MET A 90 -7.15 11.25 -6.56
CA MET A 90 -8.21 12.14 -6.98
C MET A 90 -8.95 12.66 -5.75
N GLU A 91 -9.13 13.97 -5.65
CA GLU A 91 -10.20 14.54 -4.82
C GLU A 91 -11.24 15.15 -5.76
N GLN A 92 -12.43 14.55 -5.81
CA GLN A 92 -13.50 14.89 -6.76
C GLN A 92 -13.02 14.74 -8.21
N GLU A 93 -12.83 15.85 -8.94
CA GLU A 93 -12.32 15.87 -10.32
C GLU A 93 -10.83 16.29 -10.40
N ASN A 94 -10.20 16.66 -9.28
CA ASN A 94 -8.82 17.16 -9.27
C ASN A 94 -7.82 16.02 -9.09
N TYR A 95 -6.82 15.96 -9.97
CA TYR A 95 -5.69 15.03 -9.87
C TYR A 95 -4.52 15.68 -9.10
N HIS A 96 -4.00 14.97 -8.09
CA HIS A 96 -2.99 15.52 -7.18
C HIS A 96 -1.55 15.00 -7.40
N GLY A 97 -1.37 13.89 -8.12
CA GLY A 97 -0.03 13.30 -8.32
C GLY A 97 0.82 14.03 -9.37
N LEU A 98 2.10 13.68 -9.48
CA LEU A 98 3.00 14.19 -10.52
C LEU A 98 2.99 13.37 -11.83
N PHE A 99 2.13 12.34 -11.95
CA PHE A 99 2.16 11.39 -13.07
C PHE A 99 0.95 11.59 -13.99
N GLU A 100 1.17 12.03 -15.23
CA GLU A 100 0.11 12.13 -16.24
C GLU A 100 -0.67 10.80 -16.38
N ILE A 101 -2.00 10.89 -16.31
CA ILE A 101 -2.93 9.78 -16.51
C ILE A 101 -2.76 9.16 -17.90
N GLY A 102 -2.70 7.83 -17.97
CA GLY A 102 -2.52 7.06 -19.21
C GLY A 102 -1.09 7.05 -19.76
N LYS A 103 -0.11 7.60 -19.04
CA LYS A 103 1.31 7.61 -19.42
C LYS A 103 2.08 6.52 -18.67
N THR A 104 2.96 5.82 -19.39
CA THR A 104 3.84 4.80 -18.81
C THR A 104 5.10 5.44 -18.24
N TYR A 105 5.46 5.03 -17.02
CA TYR A 105 6.68 5.42 -16.30
C TYR A 105 7.45 4.15 -15.87
N SER A 106 8.71 4.32 -15.47
CA SER A 106 9.57 3.20 -15.04
C SER A 106 10.26 3.49 -13.71
N PHE A 107 10.43 2.46 -12.89
CA PHE A 107 11.30 2.47 -11.71
C PHE A 107 11.95 1.09 -11.54
N GLY A 108 13.27 1.05 -11.33
CA GLY A 108 14.02 -0.22 -11.34
C GLY A 108 13.80 -0.98 -12.66
N SER A 109 13.33 -2.23 -12.57
CA SER A 109 12.94 -3.09 -13.70
C SER A 109 11.46 -2.99 -14.10
N TYR A 110 10.65 -2.24 -13.34
CA TYR A 110 9.19 -2.22 -13.46
C TYR A 110 8.73 -1.07 -14.35
N HIS A 111 7.59 -1.28 -15.03
CA HIS A 111 6.90 -0.24 -15.80
C HIS A 111 5.48 -0.10 -15.26
N PHE A 112 5.01 1.12 -15.02
CA PHE A 112 3.67 1.37 -14.50
C PHE A 112 2.92 2.47 -15.24
N GLU A 113 1.59 2.41 -15.16
CA GLU A 113 0.66 3.41 -15.66
C GLU A 113 -0.41 3.63 -14.59
N ILE A 114 -0.76 4.89 -14.34
CA ILE A 114 -2.00 5.26 -13.64
C ILE A 114 -3.00 5.62 -14.73
N GLY A 115 -4.10 4.88 -14.84
CA GLY A 115 -5.06 5.09 -15.94
C GLY A 115 -6.41 4.46 -15.65
N SER A 116 -7.41 4.72 -16.48
CA SER A 116 -8.77 4.20 -16.26
C SER A 116 -8.77 2.67 -16.10
N LYS A 117 -9.65 2.12 -15.27
CA LYS A 117 -9.83 0.67 -15.13
C LYS A 117 -9.96 -0.03 -16.49
N SER A 118 -9.27 -1.15 -16.69
CA SER A 118 -9.46 -1.96 -17.89
C SER A 118 -10.84 -2.62 -17.91
N GLU A 119 -11.28 -3.06 -19.09
CA GLU A 119 -12.49 -3.85 -19.19
C GLU A 119 -12.30 -5.23 -18.54
N LEU A 120 -11.12 -5.86 -18.66
CA LEU A 120 -10.82 -7.11 -17.97
C LEU A 120 -10.87 -6.95 -16.44
N PHE A 121 -10.27 -5.89 -15.89
CA PHE A 121 -10.39 -5.56 -14.47
C PHE A 121 -11.86 -5.40 -14.09
N SER A 122 -12.60 -4.56 -14.82
CA SER A 122 -14.02 -4.29 -14.57
C SER A 122 -14.88 -5.56 -14.60
N PHE A 123 -14.63 -6.47 -15.55
CA PHE A 123 -15.33 -7.75 -15.65
C PHE A 123 -14.99 -8.70 -14.49
N LEU A 124 -13.73 -8.71 -14.05
CA LEU A 124 -13.24 -9.55 -12.96
C LEU A 124 -13.71 -9.05 -11.59
N THR A 125 -13.76 -7.74 -11.35
CA THR A 125 -14.17 -7.13 -10.07
C THR A 125 -15.64 -6.70 -10.04
N SER A 126 -16.44 -6.98 -11.08
CA SER A 126 -17.82 -6.50 -11.29
C SER A 126 -18.87 -6.89 -10.21
N TYR A 127 -18.48 -7.65 -9.20
CA TYR A 127 -19.31 -8.11 -8.09
C TYR A 127 -18.95 -7.42 -6.77
N GLU A 128 -17.82 -6.73 -6.76
CA GLU A 128 -17.38 -5.94 -5.62
C GLU A 128 -18.09 -4.58 -5.62
N ASP A 129 -18.02 -3.89 -4.49
CA ASP A 129 -18.77 -2.67 -4.25
C ASP A 129 -18.09 -1.48 -4.94
N GLU A 130 -18.68 -1.01 -6.06
CA GLU A 130 -18.09 0.06 -6.88
C GLU A 130 -17.83 1.36 -6.11
N SER A 131 -18.48 1.59 -4.95
CA SER A 131 -18.22 2.77 -4.11
C SER A 131 -16.86 2.76 -3.40
N LYS A 132 -16.08 1.67 -3.52
CA LYS A 132 -14.79 1.48 -2.87
C LYS A 132 -13.58 1.84 -3.73
N TYR A 133 -13.78 2.06 -5.03
CA TYR A 133 -12.69 2.24 -6.01
C TYR A 133 -12.71 3.66 -6.59
N ASP A 134 -11.55 4.29 -6.74
CA ASP A 134 -11.44 5.42 -7.65
C ASP A 134 -11.65 4.93 -9.10
N PHE A 135 -11.93 5.86 -10.02
CA PHE A 135 -12.06 5.54 -11.45
C PHE A 135 -10.75 5.06 -12.13
N TYR A 136 -9.63 5.09 -11.39
CA TYR A 136 -8.28 4.82 -11.87
C TYR A 136 -7.66 3.58 -11.22
N THR A 137 -6.88 2.84 -12.00
CA THR A 137 -6.10 1.68 -11.58
C THR A 137 -4.60 1.93 -11.79
N LEU A 138 -3.80 1.36 -10.90
CA LEU A 138 -2.37 1.17 -11.11
C LEU A 138 -2.18 -0.11 -11.91
N LYS A 139 -1.61 0.03 -13.11
CA LYS A 139 -1.19 -1.07 -13.98
C LYS A 139 0.31 -1.22 -13.85
N LEU A 140 0.79 -2.42 -13.56
CA LEU A 140 2.19 -2.71 -13.26
C LEU A 140 2.68 -3.90 -14.09
N ASN A 141 3.76 -3.70 -14.86
CA ASN A 141 4.38 -4.68 -15.73
C ASN A 141 5.78 -5.06 -15.22
N GLY A 142 6.16 -6.31 -15.47
CA GLY A 142 7.44 -6.88 -15.01
C GLY A 142 7.36 -7.53 -13.62
N VAL A 143 6.14 -7.91 -13.20
CA VAL A 143 5.86 -8.51 -11.88
C VAL A 143 5.80 -10.04 -11.93
N SER A 144 5.90 -10.73 -10.78
CA SER A 144 5.76 -12.20 -10.71
C SER A 144 4.58 -12.66 -9.86
N LYS A 145 4.01 -13.84 -10.13
CA LYS A 145 2.84 -14.39 -9.41
C LYS A 145 3.05 -14.50 -7.89
N ASP A 146 4.31 -14.68 -7.48
CA ASP A 146 4.70 -14.88 -6.09
C ASP A 146 5.08 -13.55 -5.40
N THR A 147 5.51 -12.55 -6.17
CA THR A 147 6.04 -11.27 -5.65
C THR A 147 5.20 -10.03 -5.97
N PHE A 148 4.20 -10.10 -6.86
CA PHE A 148 3.45 -8.93 -7.34
C PHE A 148 2.90 -8.05 -6.22
N SER A 149 2.44 -8.62 -5.10
CA SER A 149 1.96 -7.84 -3.95
C SER A 149 3.06 -6.95 -3.37
N LEU A 150 4.30 -7.45 -3.23
CA LEU A 150 5.44 -6.64 -2.78
C LEU A 150 5.84 -5.60 -3.84
N GLU A 151 5.65 -5.91 -5.12
CA GLU A 151 6.04 -5.05 -6.24
C GLU A 151 5.05 -3.90 -6.44
N ILE A 152 3.76 -4.15 -6.18
CA ILE A 152 2.72 -3.13 -6.02
C ILE A 152 3.10 -2.18 -4.88
N GLU A 153 3.43 -2.69 -3.69
CA GLU A 153 3.83 -1.85 -2.55
C GLU A 153 5.04 -0.95 -2.88
N LYS A 154 6.02 -1.46 -3.63
CA LYS A 154 7.15 -0.66 -4.15
C LYS A 154 6.69 0.44 -5.11
N ALA A 155 5.78 0.12 -6.04
CA ALA A 155 5.22 1.09 -6.97
C ALA A 155 4.44 2.20 -6.23
N LEU A 156 3.61 1.83 -5.25
CA LEU A 156 2.82 2.78 -4.45
C LEU A 156 3.72 3.70 -3.63
N PHE A 157 4.79 3.18 -3.02
CA PHE A 157 5.78 4.01 -2.34
C PHE A 157 6.48 4.97 -3.31
N TYR A 158 6.96 4.47 -4.45
CA TYR A 158 7.60 5.31 -5.49
C TYR A 158 6.67 6.43 -5.97
N ILE A 159 5.40 6.12 -6.20
CA ILE A 159 4.43 7.10 -6.65
C ILE A 159 4.07 8.08 -5.53
N GLY A 160 3.88 7.59 -4.29
CA GLY A 160 3.59 8.39 -3.10
C GLY A 160 4.67 9.37 -2.71
N SER A 161 5.93 9.07 -3.04
CA SER A 161 7.04 10.02 -2.88
C SER A 161 7.02 11.20 -3.87
N LYS A 162 6.15 11.17 -4.89
CA LYS A 162 6.07 12.17 -5.98
C LYS A 162 4.67 12.77 -6.11
N PHE A 163 4.17 13.36 -5.04
CA PHE A 163 3.01 14.25 -5.08
C PHE A 163 3.42 15.70 -5.37
N SER A 164 2.50 16.49 -5.93
CA SER A 164 2.78 17.87 -6.31
C SER A 164 3.09 18.76 -5.10
N GLU A 165 4.00 19.72 -5.26
CA GLU A 165 4.40 20.62 -4.18
C GLU A 165 3.28 21.60 -3.77
N ASP A 166 2.38 21.94 -4.69
CA ASP A 166 1.27 22.89 -4.49
C ASP A 166 0.13 22.35 -3.59
N ILE A 167 0.27 21.14 -3.07
CA ILE A 167 -0.72 20.55 -2.19
C ILE A 167 -0.51 21.05 -0.77
N GLU A 168 -1.58 21.59 -0.19
CA GLU A 168 -1.63 22.08 1.19
C GLU A 168 -0.99 21.08 2.17
N GLN A 169 -0.23 21.61 3.13
CA GLN A 169 0.66 20.80 3.97
C GLN A 169 -0.08 19.71 4.77
N GLU A 170 -1.34 19.96 5.12
CA GLU A 170 -2.22 18.99 5.80
C GLU A 170 -2.55 17.77 4.92
N TYR A 171 -2.61 17.94 3.60
CA TYR A 171 -2.92 16.88 2.63
C TYR A 171 -1.72 15.98 2.31
N ARG A 172 -0.48 16.48 2.44
CA ARG A 172 0.75 15.68 2.19
C ARG A 172 0.84 14.44 3.09
N GLU A 173 0.21 14.45 4.27
CA GLU A 173 0.12 13.29 5.17
C GLU A 173 -0.88 12.21 4.73
N PHE A 174 -1.74 12.49 3.74
CA PHE A 174 -2.83 11.60 3.32
C PHE A 174 -2.62 10.93 1.97
N LEU A 175 -1.81 11.54 1.11
CA LEU A 175 -1.81 11.29 -0.34
C LEU A 175 -1.13 10.01 -0.81
N TYR A 176 -0.38 9.31 0.03
CA TYR A 176 0.23 8.04 -0.37
C TYR A 176 -0.83 7.12 -0.98
N PRO A 177 -0.58 6.60 -2.20
CA PRO A 177 -1.63 5.95 -2.96
C PRO A 177 -2.02 4.65 -2.28
N ARG A 178 -3.26 4.59 -1.83
CA ARG A 178 -3.72 3.51 -0.97
C ARG A 178 -4.19 2.36 -1.84
N VAL A 179 -3.67 1.16 -1.58
CA VAL A 179 -4.52 -0.03 -1.65
C VAL A 179 -5.44 0.05 -0.43
N ILE A 180 -6.74 -0.10 -0.66
CA ILE A 180 -7.80 0.40 0.23
C ILE A 180 -7.75 -0.28 1.62
N ASP A 181 -7.29 0.44 2.66
CA ASP A 181 -7.54 0.14 4.09
C ASP A 181 -8.51 1.18 4.66
N PHE A 182 -9.42 0.74 5.54
CA PHE A 182 -10.75 1.32 5.75
C PHE A 182 -10.93 2.00 7.13
N ARG A 183 -9.93 2.72 7.68
CA ARG A 183 -9.99 3.29 9.06
C ARG A 183 -9.40 4.70 9.19
N THR A 184 -10.09 5.57 9.94
CA THR A 184 -10.19 7.04 9.76
C THR A 184 -10.53 7.72 11.10
N VAL A 185 -9.91 8.80 11.61
CA VAL A 185 -8.77 9.63 11.16
C VAL A 185 -8.00 10.22 12.37
N GLY A 186 -6.69 10.50 12.26
CA GLY A 186 -5.89 11.07 13.36
C GLY A 186 -4.65 11.88 12.91
N VAL A 187 -4.86 13.14 12.48
CA VAL A 187 -3.82 14.02 11.92
C VAL A 187 -2.95 14.70 13.00
N THR A 188 -1.74 15.09 12.62
CA THR A 188 -0.86 15.96 13.41
C THR A 188 -0.35 17.12 12.56
N SER A 189 -1.08 18.24 12.55
CA SER A 189 -0.81 19.46 11.78
C SER A 189 0.42 20.28 12.24
N GLU A 190 1.47 19.62 12.73
CA GLU A 190 2.70 20.26 13.17
C GLU A 190 3.77 20.28 12.09
N LEU A 191 4.36 21.45 11.92
CA LEU A 191 5.40 21.73 10.92
C LEU A 191 6.69 20.97 11.29
N PHE A 192 6.92 19.82 10.68
CA PHE A 192 8.18 19.08 10.74
C PHE A 192 8.87 19.10 9.36
N ASN A 193 10.17 19.40 9.33
CA ASN A 193 10.98 19.32 8.13
C ASN A 193 11.36 17.86 7.88
N TYR A 194 10.66 17.18 6.97
CA TYR A 194 11.00 15.81 6.60
C TYR A 194 12.25 15.75 5.71
N THR A 195 13.07 14.73 5.93
CA THR A 195 14.11 14.36 4.97
C THR A 195 13.48 13.97 3.62
N GLU A 196 14.03 14.46 2.51
CA GLU A 196 13.59 14.08 1.16
C GLU A 196 13.89 12.59 0.90
N ILE A 197 12.93 11.84 0.36
CA ILE A 197 13.12 10.44 0.00
C ILE A 197 13.97 10.37 -1.27
N ASN A 198 15.16 9.77 -1.18
CA ASN A 198 15.97 9.47 -2.37
C ASN A 198 15.25 8.38 -3.19
N LEU A 199 15.02 8.63 -4.49
CA LEU A 199 14.30 7.69 -5.37
C LEU A 199 15.24 6.86 -6.26
N ASN A 200 16.53 7.15 -6.23
CA ASN A 200 17.58 6.37 -6.87
C ASN A 200 18.06 5.23 -5.93
N LEU A 201 17.09 4.47 -5.41
CA LEU A 201 17.33 3.32 -4.54
C LEU A 201 17.56 2.04 -5.36
N ASP A 202 18.26 1.07 -4.77
CA ASP A 202 18.24 -0.30 -5.28
C ASP A 202 16.88 -0.95 -4.99
N TRP A 203 15.99 -0.94 -5.99
CA TRP A 203 14.64 -1.54 -5.90
C TRP A 203 14.67 -3.08 -5.71
N GLY A 204 15.81 -3.72 -5.95
CA GLY A 204 16.07 -5.13 -5.63
C GLY A 204 16.51 -5.37 -4.18
N SER A 205 16.80 -4.33 -3.39
CA SER A 205 17.22 -4.44 -2.00
C SER A 205 16.17 -5.15 -1.12
N PRO A 206 16.58 -6.07 -0.21
CA PRO A 206 15.69 -6.69 0.77
C PRO A 206 14.95 -5.67 1.66
N ILE A 207 15.57 -4.52 1.95
CA ILE A 207 14.96 -3.44 2.74
C ILE A 207 13.73 -2.88 2.01
N VAL A 208 13.86 -2.67 0.70
CA VAL A 208 12.80 -2.12 -0.16
C VAL A 208 11.60 -3.09 -0.26
N SER A 209 11.80 -4.39 -0.01
CA SER A 209 10.70 -5.36 0.08
C SER A 209 9.87 -5.24 1.37
N ASN A 210 10.32 -4.48 2.38
CA ASN A 210 9.55 -4.21 3.60
C ASN A 210 8.79 -2.87 3.55
N LEU A 211 8.82 -2.14 2.43
CA LEU A 211 8.09 -0.87 2.26
C LEU A 211 6.57 -1.01 2.46
N SER A 212 6.00 -2.21 2.43
CA SER A 212 4.62 -2.44 2.86
C SER A 212 4.35 -1.96 4.29
N SER A 213 5.33 -2.08 5.20
CA SER A 213 5.24 -1.53 6.56
C SER A 213 5.36 0.00 6.57
N PHE A 214 6.05 0.59 5.59
CA PHE A 214 6.08 2.05 5.42
C PHE A 214 4.74 2.56 4.88
N ASN A 215 4.22 1.95 3.82
CA ASN A 215 2.93 2.29 3.21
C ASN A 215 1.77 2.13 4.20
N GLN A 216 1.78 1.10 5.04
CA GLN A 216 0.83 0.96 6.16
C GLN A 216 0.94 2.11 7.18
N GLY A 217 2.10 2.74 7.32
CA GLY A 217 2.32 3.92 8.15
C GLY A 217 1.75 5.21 7.55
N GLU A 218 1.59 5.25 6.23
CA GLU A 218 0.98 6.37 5.51
C GLU A 218 -0.53 6.16 5.29
N SER A 219 -1.01 4.90 5.24
CA SER A 219 -2.41 4.57 4.99
C SER A 219 -3.28 4.40 6.24
N SER A 220 -2.70 4.17 7.43
CA SER A 220 -3.46 3.92 8.67
C SER A 220 -3.36 5.05 9.70
N ASP A 221 -4.51 5.53 10.16
CA ASP A 221 -4.59 6.67 11.08
C ASP A 221 -4.26 6.32 12.55
N ASP A 222 -4.75 5.18 13.04
CA ASP A 222 -4.64 4.79 14.46
C ASP A 222 -3.37 3.99 14.81
N TYR A 223 -2.60 3.51 13.82
CA TYR A 223 -1.57 2.46 14.01
C TYR A 223 -0.21 2.74 13.34
N ASN A 224 -0.06 3.85 12.64
CA ASN A 224 1.11 4.21 11.84
C ASN A 224 2.46 4.14 12.57
N PHE A 225 2.53 4.51 13.85
CA PHE A 225 3.74 4.36 14.68
C PHE A 225 4.36 2.96 14.57
N PHE A 226 3.54 1.91 14.62
CA PHE A 226 4.01 0.52 14.55
C PHE A 226 4.44 0.10 13.16
N ALA A 227 3.82 0.67 12.13
CA ALA A 227 4.15 0.38 10.75
C ALA A 227 5.56 0.93 10.42
N TYR A 228 5.82 2.19 10.79
CA TYR A 228 7.18 2.76 10.73
C TYR A 228 8.17 2.06 11.66
N TYR A 229 7.78 1.73 12.90
CA TYR A 229 8.68 1.01 13.81
C TYR A 229 9.05 -0.39 13.26
N ARG A 230 8.10 -1.11 12.66
CA ARG A 230 8.38 -2.37 11.96
C ARG A 230 9.31 -2.20 10.78
N PHE A 231 9.21 -1.09 10.05
CA PHE A 231 10.19 -0.77 9.01
C PHE A 231 11.58 -0.52 9.61
N ILE A 232 11.68 0.16 10.77
CA ILE A 232 12.94 0.33 11.51
C ILE A 232 13.50 -1.03 12.01
N GLU A 233 12.64 -1.95 12.46
CA GLU A 233 13.03 -3.33 12.84
C GLU A 233 13.66 -4.11 11.67
N THR A 234 13.49 -3.70 10.41
CA THR A 234 14.15 -4.37 9.25
C THR A 234 15.66 -4.14 9.18
N PHE A 235 16.16 -3.13 9.90
CA PHE A 235 17.58 -2.82 10.04
C PHE A 235 18.20 -3.45 11.30
N PHE A 236 17.40 -4.15 12.13
CA PHE A 236 17.89 -4.88 13.29
C PHE A 236 18.66 -6.14 12.86
N GLY A 237 19.61 -6.55 13.70
CA GLY A 237 20.43 -7.72 13.51
C GLY A 237 19.94 -8.88 14.37
N THR A 238 20.88 -9.57 15.02
CA THR A 238 20.60 -10.64 15.99
C THR A 238 20.97 -10.22 17.42
N GLY A 239 21.13 -8.91 17.66
CA GLY A 239 21.54 -8.34 18.93
C GLY A 239 20.37 -8.07 19.87
N ASN A 240 20.56 -7.06 20.72
CA ASN A 240 19.52 -6.59 21.63
C ASN A 240 18.79 -5.40 21.00
N GLU A 241 17.48 -5.54 20.79
CA GLU A 241 16.61 -4.54 20.12
C GLU A 241 16.84 -3.09 20.61
N GLU A 242 16.99 -2.88 21.93
CA GLU A 242 17.21 -1.54 22.50
C GLU A 242 18.57 -0.95 22.09
N ASN A 243 19.63 -1.76 22.12
CA ASN A 243 20.98 -1.33 21.71
C ASN A 243 21.06 -1.10 20.21
N GLU A 244 20.41 -1.93 19.40
CA GLU A 244 20.37 -1.77 17.95
C GLU A 244 19.59 -0.51 17.55
N LEU A 245 18.43 -0.24 18.19
CA LEU A 245 17.72 1.02 17.99
C LEU A 245 18.54 2.24 18.42
N ILE A 246 19.32 2.16 19.51
CA ILE A 246 20.25 3.23 19.90
C ILE A 246 21.27 3.47 18.78
N MET A 247 21.88 2.41 18.24
CA MET A 247 22.85 2.53 17.15
C MET A 247 22.27 3.14 15.87
N LEU A 248 21.02 2.79 15.51
CA LEU A 248 20.34 3.36 14.34
C LEU A 248 19.95 4.82 14.54
N VAL A 249 19.47 5.21 15.73
CA VAL A 249 19.13 6.63 16.00
C VAL A 249 20.40 7.49 16.17
N GLU A 250 21.53 6.88 16.53
CA GLU A 250 22.85 7.54 16.57
C GLU A 250 23.56 7.60 15.20
N SER A 251 23.10 6.88 14.17
CA SER A 251 23.70 6.89 12.81
C SER A 251 23.07 7.88 11.83
N ILE A 252 21.92 8.47 12.20
CA ILE A 252 21.14 9.43 11.38
C ILE A 252 21.32 10.88 11.88
N ASP A 253 20.88 11.88 11.09
CA ASP A 253 20.80 13.26 11.60
C ASP A 253 19.58 13.41 12.52
N SER A 254 19.86 13.27 13.82
CA SER A 254 18.87 13.39 14.88
C SER A 254 18.66 14.83 15.37
N LYS A 255 19.23 15.86 14.75
CA LYS A 255 19.16 17.24 15.26
C LYS A 255 17.72 17.76 15.39
N GLU A 256 16.94 17.71 14.32
CA GLU A 256 15.55 18.19 14.33
C GLU A 256 14.63 17.25 15.12
N LEU A 257 14.83 15.93 15.00
CA LEU A 257 14.20 14.91 15.85
C LEU A 257 14.36 15.21 17.34
N LEU A 258 15.57 15.58 17.79
CA LEU A 258 15.86 15.89 19.19
C LEU A 258 15.25 17.22 19.64
N THR A 259 15.19 18.23 18.77
CA THR A 259 14.49 19.49 19.06
C THR A 259 13.00 19.23 19.27
N PHE A 260 12.34 18.63 18.28
CA PHE A 260 10.92 18.26 18.33
C PHE A 260 10.58 17.39 19.55
N SER A 261 11.38 16.35 19.81
CA SER A 261 11.17 15.46 20.97
C SER A 261 11.27 16.17 22.33
N LYS A 262 12.03 17.28 22.43
CA LYS A 262 12.15 18.09 23.65
C LYS A 262 11.02 19.08 23.80
N GLU A 263 10.64 19.76 22.72
CA GLU A 263 9.52 20.69 22.66
C GLU A 263 8.21 19.99 23.06
N HIS A 264 7.98 18.79 22.54
CA HIS A 264 6.84 17.94 22.88
C HIS A 264 7.03 17.06 24.12
N ARG A 265 8.13 17.25 24.88
CA ARG A 265 8.42 16.60 26.17
C ARG A 265 8.44 15.07 26.15
N LEU A 266 8.75 14.46 25.00
CA LEU A 266 8.92 13.02 24.84
C LEU A 266 10.24 12.52 25.44
N ILE A 267 11.24 13.41 25.49
CA ILE A 267 12.50 13.25 26.21
C ILE A 267 12.77 14.47 27.10
N GLN A 268 13.73 14.35 28.02
CA GLN A 268 14.19 15.46 28.85
C GLN A 268 14.94 16.51 28.00
N ASN A 269 14.97 17.77 28.44
CA ASN A 269 15.62 18.88 27.70
C ASN A 269 17.11 18.62 27.38
N ASN A 270 17.82 17.92 28.26
CA ASN A 270 19.21 17.48 28.08
C ASN A 270 19.34 16.15 27.31
N GLY A 271 18.25 15.64 26.73
CA GLY A 271 18.20 14.38 26.02
C GLY A 271 19.08 14.34 24.77
N THR A 272 19.59 13.14 24.49
CA THR A 272 20.44 12.77 23.35
C THR A 272 19.75 11.73 22.46
N ALA A 273 20.33 11.40 21.30
CA ALA A 273 19.89 10.32 20.42
C ALA A 273 19.62 9.01 21.18
N LYS A 274 20.55 8.60 22.06
CA LYS A 274 20.37 7.48 23.00
C LYS A 274 19.11 7.56 23.87
N SER A 275 18.77 8.76 24.36
CA SER A 275 17.56 8.94 25.18
C SER A 275 16.29 8.87 24.33
N LEU A 276 16.34 9.37 23.09
CA LEU A 276 15.25 9.27 22.12
C LEU A 276 14.98 7.80 21.78
N ALA A 277 16.01 7.03 21.42
CA ALA A 277 15.91 5.59 21.17
C ALA A 277 15.36 4.81 22.38
N LYS A 278 15.82 5.10 23.60
CA LYS A 278 15.30 4.46 24.82
C LYS A 278 13.82 4.78 25.07
N SER A 279 13.41 6.05 24.95
CA SER A 279 12.00 6.44 25.08
C SER A 279 11.14 5.82 23.98
N LEU A 280 11.65 5.71 22.76
CA LEU A 280 10.99 5.07 21.62
C LEU A 280 10.78 3.56 21.87
N TYR A 281 11.82 2.85 22.29
CA TYR A 281 11.75 1.42 22.66
C TYR A 281 10.78 1.16 23.82
N GLN A 282 10.82 2.00 24.87
CA GLN A 282 9.87 1.92 25.99
C GLN A 282 8.43 2.20 25.55
N THR A 283 8.20 3.17 24.66
CA THR A 283 6.88 3.46 24.09
C THR A 283 6.33 2.24 23.33
N ARG A 284 7.14 1.61 22.47
CA ARG A 284 6.81 0.38 21.76
C ARG A 284 6.46 -0.77 22.72
N ASN A 285 7.29 -1.03 23.73
CA ASN A 285 7.06 -2.13 24.67
C ASN A 285 5.86 -1.90 25.61
N ASN A 286 5.63 -0.68 26.08
CA ASN A 286 4.46 -0.34 26.89
C ASN A 286 3.16 -0.59 26.11
N TYR A 287 3.14 -0.25 24.82
CA TYR A 287 1.99 -0.48 23.95
C TYR A 287 1.75 -1.98 23.69
N ILE A 288 2.80 -2.77 23.42
CA ILE A 288 2.68 -4.22 23.15
C ILE A 288 2.19 -5.01 24.38
N HIS A 289 2.62 -4.64 25.60
CA HIS A 289 2.46 -5.49 26.79
C HIS A 289 1.38 -5.06 27.79
N HIS A 290 0.73 -3.90 27.64
CA HIS A 290 -0.28 -3.46 28.61
C HIS A 290 -1.67 -4.09 28.40
N LYS A 291 -2.10 -4.89 29.38
CA LYS A 291 -3.50 -5.29 29.54
C LYS A 291 -4.38 -4.07 29.81
N LEU A 292 -5.43 -3.91 29.00
CA LEU A 292 -6.51 -2.93 29.09
C LEU A 292 -6.96 -2.68 30.53
N ASN A 293 -6.53 -1.56 31.14
CA ASN A 293 -6.85 -1.25 32.53
C ASN A 293 -7.98 -0.20 32.59
N LYS A 294 -9.19 -0.64 32.98
CA LYS A 294 -10.40 0.19 32.93
C LYS A 294 -10.37 1.34 33.94
N LYS A 295 -9.94 2.56 33.53
CA LYS A 295 -10.61 3.85 33.83
C LYS A 295 -9.89 5.09 33.30
N ARG A 296 -10.73 6.07 32.90
CA ARG A 296 -10.49 7.49 32.52
C ARG A 296 -10.14 7.72 31.05
N THR A 297 -10.86 8.67 30.45
CA THR A 297 -10.50 9.69 29.43
C THR A 297 -9.26 9.48 28.52
N PHE A 298 -9.02 8.25 28.10
CA PHE A 298 -8.03 7.83 27.11
C PHE A 298 -8.76 7.05 26.01
N ASP A 299 -8.09 6.85 24.87
CA ASP A 299 -8.47 5.78 23.96
C ASP A 299 -8.60 4.47 24.77
N PRO A 300 -9.69 3.71 24.65
CA PRO A 300 -9.93 2.53 25.47
C PRO A 300 -8.85 1.43 25.32
N THR A 301 -7.98 1.54 24.31
CA THR A 301 -6.96 0.56 23.93
C THR A 301 -5.57 0.90 24.47
N PHE A 302 -5.23 2.18 24.65
CA PHE A 302 -3.84 2.63 24.82
C PHE A 302 -3.64 3.51 26.05
N ASN A 303 -2.79 3.07 26.97
CA ASN A 303 -2.45 3.79 28.21
C ASN A 303 -1.40 4.91 27.96
N LEU A 304 -1.53 5.64 26.86
CA LEU A 304 -0.71 6.76 26.40
C LEU A 304 -1.64 7.84 25.80
N PRO A 305 -1.35 9.14 25.96
CA PRO A 305 -2.15 10.17 25.31
C PRO A 305 -2.05 10.06 23.78
N VAL A 306 -3.18 10.15 23.06
CA VAL A 306 -3.21 10.20 21.58
C VAL A 306 -2.30 11.32 21.04
N GLN A 307 -2.25 12.45 21.76
CA GLN A 307 -1.35 13.57 21.51
C GLN A 307 0.15 13.23 21.57
N ALA A 308 0.55 12.16 22.26
CA ALA A 308 1.94 11.70 22.28
C ALA A 308 2.23 10.70 21.16
N LEU A 309 1.26 9.82 20.84
CA LEU A 309 1.37 8.84 19.75
C LEU A 309 1.56 9.52 18.38
N THR A 310 0.82 10.60 18.14
CA THR A 310 0.98 11.41 16.92
C THR A 310 2.37 12.02 16.76
N LYS A 311 3.03 12.46 17.85
CA LYS A 311 4.43 12.94 17.78
C LYS A 311 5.41 11.79 17.54
N TRP A 312 5.13 10.61 18.10
CA TRP A 312 5.90 9.42 17.82
C TRP A 312 5.76 8.95 16.36
N LYS A 313 4.61 9.14 15.69
CA LYS A 313 4.45 8.95 14.22
C LYS A 313 5.46 9.79 13.44
N VAL A 314 5.51 11.09 13.71
CA VAL A 314 6.44 12.04 13.03
C VAL A 314 7.89 11.55 13.18
N ILE A 315 8.27 11.18 14.41
CA ILE A 315 9.62 10.69 14.73
C ILE A 315 9.94 9.36 14.03
N THR A 316 9.07 8.35 14.11
CA THR A 316 9.37 7.04 13.49
C THR A 316 9.34 7.10 11.97
N ARG A 317 8.46 7.91 11.38
CA ARG A 317 8.45 8.19 9.93
C ARG A 317 9.77 8.79 9.46
N GLU A 318 10.25 9.83 10.14
CA GLU A 318 11.51 10.49 9.79
C GLU A 318 12.73 9.57 9.99
N ILE A 319 12.80 8.81 11.10
CA ILE A 319 13.84 7.78 11.29
C ILE A 319 13.79 6.75 10.15
N ALA A 320 12.60 6.29 9.77
CA ALA A 320 12.43 5.33 8.68
C ALA A 320 12.92 5.87 7.33
N ILE A 321 12.62 7.13 6.99
CA ILE A 321 13.11 7.78 5.76
C ILE A 321 14.64 7.93 5.78
N GLN A 322 15.22 8.43 6.88
CA GLN A 322 16.67 8.59 6.97
C GLN A 322 17.41 7.25 6.88
N LEU A 323 16.89 6.18 7.51
CA LEU A 323 17.46 4.84 7.39
C LEU A 323 17.31 4.26 5.97
N LEU A 324 16.16 4.41 5.34
CA LEU A 324 15.94 4.01 3.94
C LEU A 324 16.97 4.69 3.02
N ASN A 325 17.14 6.00 3.15
CA ASN A 325 18.11 6.78 2.38
C ASN A 325 19.55 6.35 2.66
N LEU A 326 19.92 6.14 3.92
CA LEU A 326 21.27 5.75 4.32
C LEU A 326 21.67 4.36 3.79
N HIS A 327 20.75 3.41 3.80
CA HIS A 327 21.04 2.00 3.51
C HIS A 327 20.64 1.53 2.10
N CYS A 328 19.71 2.20 1.42
CA CYS A 328 19.36 1.91 0.02
C CYS A 328 19.86 2.96 -0.96
N GLY A 329 20.21 4.16 -0.49
CA GLY A 329 20.67 5.28 -1.32
C GLY A 329 22.19 5.31 -1.55
N LYS A 330 22.77 4.24 -2.13
CA LYS A 330 24.01 4.28 -2.95
C LYS A 330 24.48 2.91 -3.46
N LYS A 331 24.85 2.88 -4.74
CA LYS A 331 26.15 2.38 -5.20
C LYS A 331 26.82 3.49 -6.00
#